data_AF-A0A290HCI9-F1
#
_entry.id   AF-A0A290HCI9-F1
#
_cell.length_a   1.000
_cell.length_b   1.000
_cell.length_c   1.000
_cell.angle_alpha   90.00
_cell.angle_beta   90.00
_cell.angle_gamma   90.00
#
_symmetry.space_group_name_H-M   'P 1'
#
loop_
_entity.id
_entity.type
_entity.pdbx_description
1 polymer ?
#
loop_
_entity_poly.entity_id
_entity_poly.type
_entity_poly.pdbx_seq_one_letter_code
_entity_poly.pdbx_strand_id
1 'polypeptide(L)'
;MKSLAVAFTGPSDSGKTTLILKVANILKSEYTLAIIKNDPSDKAIFDVEGKDSWKFAQTGAEVVVTSPTRTTLFSKHPKSLDEIISLLGDFDFLLVEGLKTLPLPRIAIFRNKLNVDYFDCSDAIAVDESVTLSDYAIPSHIAILDLNNPEQVVAWIQKNAKKVK
;
A
#
# COMPACT_ATOMS: atom_id res chain seq x y z
N MET A 1 15.35 -9.96 -9.30
CA MET A 1 14.01 -9.44 -8.93
C MET A 1 13.97 -7.95 -9.24
N LYS A 2 12.77 -7.41 -9.52
CA LYS A 2 12.61 -6.00 -9.91
C LYS A 2 12.68 -5.04 -8.71
N SER A 3 12.14 -5.45 -7.56
CA SER A 3 12.05 -4.67 -6.32
C SER A 3 11.53 -3.25 -6.53
N LEU A 4 10.41 -3.15 -7.22
CA LEU A 4 9.73 -1.88 -7.54
C LEU A 4 8.65 -1.59 -6.50
N ALA A 5 8.51 -0.32 -6.09
CA ALA A 5 7.52 0.11 -5.12
C ALA A 5 6.62 1.23 -5.64
N VAL A 6 5.36 1.18 -5.21
CA VAL A 6 4.33 2.18 -5.48
C VAL A 6 3.49 2.38 -4.23
N ALA A 7 3.06 3.62 -4.00
CA ALA A 7 2.21 3.98 -2.87
C ALA A 7 0.75 4.25 -3.31
N PHE A 8 -0.17 4.01 -2.40
CA PHE A 8 -1.60 4.27 -2.56
C PHE A 8 -2.06 5.20 -1.44
N THR A 9 -2.89 6.17 -1.79
CA THR A 9 -3.47 7.11 -0.82
C THR A 9 -4.88 7.53 -1.21
N GLY A 10 -5.51 8.33 -0.37
CA GLY A 10 -6.85 8.87 -0.63
C GLY A 10 -7.73 8.85 0.61
N PRO A 11 -8.89 9.52 0.55
CA PRO A 11 -9.84 9.62 1.65
C PRO A 11 -10.30 8.26 2.18
N SER A 12 -10.79 8.22 3.42
CA SER A 12 -11.52 7.05 3.91
C SER A 12 -12.66 6.68 2.95
N ASP A 13 -12.93 5.39 2.82
CA ASP A 13 -13.99 4.84 1.98
C ASP A 13 -13.90 5.15 0.47
N SER A 14 -12.74 5.60 -0.03
CA SER A 14 -12.54 5.80 -1.48
C SER A 14 -12.36 4.50 -2.27
N GLY A 15 -12.25 3.35 -1.60
CA GLY A 15 -12.03 2.05 -2.24
C GLY A 15 -10.56 1.67 -2.43
N LYS A 16 -9.62 2.34 -1.74
CA LYS A 16 -8.17 2.03 -1.77
C LYS A 16 -7.88 0.55 -1.59
N THR A 17 -8.34 -0.04 -0.49
CA THR A 17 -8.08 -1.44 -0.16
C THR A 17 -8.65 -2.36 -1.23
N THR A 18 -9.82 -2.06 -1.78
CA THR A 18 -10.42 -2.82 -2.88
C THR A 18 -9.55 -2.78 -4.14
N LEU A 19 -9.05 -1.61 -4.55
CA LEU A 19 -8.16 -1.50 -5.70
C LEU A 19 -6.83 -2.23 -5.47
N ILE A 20 -6.21 -2.03 -4.30
CA ILE A 20 -4.95 -2.69 -3.95
C ILE A 20 -5.10 -4.21 -3.99
N LEU A 21 -6.20 -4.76 -3.49
CA LEU A 21 -6.47 -6.21 -3.56
C LEU A 21 -6.60 -6.71 -5.00
N LYS A 22 -7.28 -5.96 -5.88
CA LYS A 22 -7.40 -6.32 -7.30
C LYS A 22 -6.04 -6.28 -8.00
N VAL A 23 -5.26 -5.22 -7.81
CA VAL A 23 -3.90 -5.07 -8.33
C VAL A 23 -2.99 -6.20 -7.81
N ALA A 24 -3.03 -6.49 -6.50
CA ALA A 24 -2.25 -7.55 -5.88
C ALA A 24 -2.59 -8.93 -6.48
N ASN A 25 -3.88 -9.21 -6.73
CA ASN A 25 -4.31 -10.46 -7.34
C ASN A 25 -3.82 -10.63 -8.78
N ILE A 26 -3.73 -9.54 -9.55
CA ILE A 26 -3.17 -9.57 -10.91
C ILE A 26 -1.65 -9.75 -10.86
N LEU A 27 -0.94 -8.98 -10.03
CA LEU A 27 0.52 -9.07 -9.97
C LEU A 27 1.00 -10.42 -9.45
N LYS A 28 0.33 -11.01 -8.45
CA LYS A 28 0.78 -12.26 -7.82
C LYS A 28 0.72 -13.49 -8.72
N SER A 29 0.09 -13.43 -9.90
CA SER A 29 0.07 -14.56 -10.84
C SER A 29 1.42 -14.76 -11.53
N GLU A 30 2.24 -13.70 -11.60
CA GLU A 30 3.53 -13.70 -12.31
C GLU A 30 4.70 -13.21 -11.46
N TYR A 31 4.44 -12.48 -10.38
CA TYR A 31 5.45 -11.77 -9.60
C TYR A 31 5.34 -12.07 -8.10
N THR A 32 6.46 -11.99 -7.39
CA THR A 32 6.44 -11.98 -5.93
C THR A 32 6.07 -10.60 -5.41
N LEU A 33 5.19 -10.56 -4.40
CA LEU A 33 4.57 -9.32 -3.91
C LEU A 33 4.76 -9.17 -2.41
N ALA A 34 5.11 -7.97 -1.98
CA ALA A 34 5.01 -7.52 -0.60
C ALA A 34 4.01 -6.36 -0.48
N ILE A 35 3.36 -6.24 0.68
CA ILE A 35 2.41 -5.16 0.96
C ILE A 35 2.73 -4.57 2.34
N ILE A 36 2.88 -3.25 2.40
CA ILE A 36 2.97 -2.49 3.64
C ILE A 36 1.68 -1.70 3.79
N LYS A 37 1.03 -1.82 4.95
CA LYS A 37 -0.09 -0.95 5.34
C LYS A 37 0.32 -0.19 6.59
N ASN A 38 0.25 1.13 6.52
CA ASN A 38 0.46 1.98 7.68
C ASN A 38 -0.87 2.28 8.37
N ASP A 39 -0.97 1.95 9.66
CA ASP A 39 -2.08 2.34 10.53
C ASP A 39 -1.65 3.50 11.45
N PRO A 40 -1.86 4.75 11.05
CA PRO A 40 -1.43 5.90 11.82
C PRO A 40 -2.19 6.06 13.15
N SER A 41 -3.32 5.37 13.31
CA SER A 41 -4.17 5.42 14.51
C SER A 41 -3.90 4.30 15.52
N ASP A 42 -2.96 3.39 15.22
CA ASP A 42 -2.58 2.26 16.07
C ASP A 42 -3.80 1.46 16.61
N LYS A 43 -4.76 1.17 15.73
CA LYS A 43 -6.03 0.51 16.08
C LYS A 43 -6.08 -0.94 15.64
N ALA A 44 -5.14 -1.39 14.82
CA ALA A 44 -5.15 -2.72 14.27
C ALA A 44 -4.76 -3.76 15.33
N ILE A 45 -5.59 -4.79 15.46
CA ILE A 45 -5.39 -5.92 16.38
C ILE A 45 -5.13 -7.17 15.54
N PHE A 46 -3.98 -7.81 15.74
CA PHE A 46 -3.52 -8.96 14.94
C PHE A 46 -3.28 -10.23 15.75
N ASP A 47 -3.57 -10.21 17.06
CA ASP A 47 -3.48 -11.38 17.94
C ASP A 47 -4.62 -11.37 18.97
N VAL A 48 -4.77 -12.48 19.70
CA VAL A 48 -5.79 -12.66 20.73
C VAL A 48 -5.21 -12.37 22.11
N GLU A 49 -5.80 -11.38 22.80
CA GLU A 49 -5.40 -10.98 24.15
C GLU A 49 -5.41 -12.18 25.14
N GLY A 50 -4.38 -12.25 25.99
CA GLY A 50 -4.24 -13.28 27.03
C GLY A 50 -3.69 -14.64 26.55
N LYS A 51 -3.51 -14.86 25.24
CA LYS A 51 -2.81 -16.05 24.71
C LYS A 51 -1.29 -15.92 24.85
N ASP A 52 -0.57 -17.03 24.65
CA ASP A 52 0.87 -17.09 24.90
C ASP A 52 1.67 -16.19 23.96
N SER A 53 1.32 -16.15 22.67
CA SER A 53 1.92 -15.22 21.69
C SER A 53 1.75 -13.76 22.11
N TRP A 54 0.55 -13.40 22.60
CA TRP A 54 0.28 -12.07 23.11
C TRP A 54 1.13 -11.77 24.34
N LYS A 55 1.18 -12.68 25.33
CA LYS A 55 2.02 -12.52 26.53
C LYS A 55 3.50 -12.36 26.19
N PHE A 56 4.01 -13.13 25.23
CA PHE A 56 5.38 -12.98 24.75
C PHE A 56 5.60 -11.61 24.12
N ALA A 57 4.69 -11.13 23.27
CA ALA A 57 4.81 -9.80 22.65
C ALA A 57 4.77 -8.66 23.69
N GLN A 58 4.09 -8.85 24.83
CA GLN A 58 4.06 -7.88 25.92
C GLN A 58 5.38 -7.79 26.70
N THR A 59 6.31 -8.74 26.54
CA THR A 59 7.66 -8.64 27.12
C THR A 59 8.51 -7.54 26.46
N GLY A 60 8.12 -7.07 25.27
CA GLY A 60 8.90 -6.14 24.46
C GLY A 60 9.98 -6.81 23.60
N ALA A 61 10.19 -8.12 23.72
CA ALA A 61 11.09 -8.85 22.83
C ALA A 61 10.53 -8.94 21.40
N GLU A 62 11.41 -9.16 20.42
CA GLU A 62 11.02 -9.61 19.09
C GLU A 62 10.50 -11.05 19.18
N VAL A 63 9.26 -11.30 18.76
CA VAL A 63 8.61 -12.60 18.88
C VAL A 63 8.25 -13.14 17.51
N VAL A 64 8.73 -14.36 17.21
CA VAL A 64 8.39 -15.10 16.00
C VAL A 64 7.47 -16.26 16.34
N VAL A 65 6.31 -16.32 15.71
CA VAL A 65 5.39 -17.44 15.79
C VAL A 65 5.40 -18.18 14.44
N THR A 66 5.80 -19.44 14.47
CA THR A 66 5.86 -20.30 13.27
C THR A 66 4.66 -21.23 13.20
N SER A 67 4.19 -21.54 12.00
CA SER A 67 3.13 -22.52 11.74
C SER A 67 3.40 -23.20 10.39
N PRO A 68 2.80 -24.37 10.11
CA PRO A 68 2.98 -25.05 8.83
C PRO A 68 2.60 -24.21 7.59
N THR A 69 1.74 -23.19 7.77
CA THR A 69 1.22 -22.36 6.68
C THR A 69 1.65 -20.89 6.74
N ARG A 70 2.30 -20.44 7.81
CA ARG A 70 2.71 -19.03 7.97
C ARG A 70 3.76 -18.82 9.05
N THR A 71 4.44 -17.68 8.96
CA THR A 71 5.28 -17.12 10.02
C THR A 71 4.78 -15.72 10.34
N THR A 72 4.66 -15.39 11.63
CA THR A 72 4.27 -14.07 12.11
C THR A 72 5.38 -13.50 12.97
N LEU A 73 5.77 -12.24 12.70
CA LEU A 73 6.70 -11.48 13.53
C LEU A 73 5.94 -10.39 14.28
N PHE A 74 6.04 -10.38 15.61
CA PHE A 74 5.60 -9.28 16.46
C PHE A 74 6.81 -8.46 16.90
N SER A 75 6.75 -7.16 16.66
CA SER A 75 7.75 -6.19 17.12
C SER A 75 7.09 -5.00 17.78
N LYS A 76 7.60 -4.60 18.94
CA LYS A 76 7.24 -3.34 19.63
C LYS A 76 8.17 -2.18 19.25
N HIS A 77 9.16 -2.42 18.38
CA HIS A 77 10.11 -1.43 17.93
C HIS A 77 9.68 -0.92 16.55
N PRO A 78 9.35 0.38 16.41
CA PRO A 78 9.10 0.99 15.11
C PRO A 78 10.31 0.81 14.19
N LYS A 79 10.05 0.41 12.94
CA LYS A 79 11.09 0.16 11.94
C LYS A 79 10.98 1.18 10.81
N SER A 80 12.13 1.62 10.31
CA SER A 80 12.23 2.39 9.08
C SER A 80 11.77 1.57 7.87
N LEU A 81 11.48 2.25 6.76
CA LEU A 81 11.09 1.55 5.52
C LEU A 81 12.18 0.57 5.06
N ASP A 82 13.46 0.95 5.16
CA ASP A 82 14.59 0.12 4.73
C ASP A 82 14.73 -1.14 5.60
N GLU A 83 14.48 -1.03 6.90
CA GLU A 83 14.44 -2.18 7.81
C GLU A 83 13.27 -3.12 7.48
N ILE A 84 12.08 -2.57 7.21
CA ILE A 84 10.92 -3.38 6.80
C ILE A 84 11.19 -4.07 5.46
N ILE A 85 11.74 -3.34 4.49
CA ILE A 85 12.14 -3.87 3.18
C ILE A 85 13.20 -4.98 3.31
N SER A 86 14.10 -4.86 4.29
CA SER A 86 15.08 -5.91 4.61
C SER A 86 14.41 -7.15 5.21
N LEU A 87 13.46 -6.97 6.13
CA LEU A 87 12.68 -8.06 6.73
C LEU A 87 11.82 -8.82 5.71
N LEU A 88 11.23 -8.11 4.75
CA LEU A 88 10.41 -8.70 3.69
C LEU A 88 11.23 -9.59 2.73
N GLY A 89 12.55 -9.43 2.71
CA GLY A 89 13.43 -10.16 1.82
C GLY A 89 13.13 -9.85 0.35
N ASP A 90 13.06 -10.89 -0.45
CA ASP A 90 13.07 -10.83 -1.90
C ASP A 90 11.65 -10.68 -2.48
N PHE A 91 11.41 -9.61 -3.24
CA PHE A 91 10.14 -9.34 -3.93
C PHE A 91 10.34 -8.58 -5.26
N ASP A 92 9.43 -8.76 -6.20
CA ASP A 92 9.38 -7.97 -7.44
C ASP A 92 8.62 -6.67 -7.28
N PHE A 93 7.50 -6.67 -6.54
CA PHE A 93 6.68 -5.50 -6.28
C PHE A 93 6.39 -5.29 -4.77
N LEU A 94 6.42 -4.03 -4.34
CA LEU A 94 6.00 -3.57 -3.02
C LEU A 94 4.85 -2.56 -3.15
N LEU A 95 3.68 -2.91 -2.61
CA LEU A 95 2.53 -2.01 -2.55
C LEU A 95 2.47 -1.37 -1.17
N VAL A 96 2.42 -0.04 -1.11
CA VAL A 96 2.37 0.70 0.16
C VAL A 96 1.04 1.42 0.31
N GLU A 97 0.21 1.01 1.26
CA GLU A 97 -0.98 1.76 1.67
C GLU A 97 -0.62 2.76 2.78
N GLY A 98 -0.70 4.07 2.48
CA GLY A 98 -0.40 5.14 3.43
C GLY A 98 0.99 5.76 3.25
N LEU A 99 1.62 6.15 4.37
CA LEU A 99 2.95 6.78 4.45
C LEU A 99 3.12 7.91 3.41
N LYS A 100 2.34 8.99 3.53
CA LYS A 100 2.26 10.09 2.55
C LYS A 100 3.60 10.75 2.22
N THR A 101 4.55 10.72 3.16
CA THR A 101 5.87 11.36 3.03
C THR A 101 6.90 10.51 2.28
N LEU A 102 6.60 9.25 1.96
CA LEU A 102 7.53 8.43 1.20
C LEU A 102 7.68 8.95 -0.23
N PRO A 103 8.92 9.09 -0.75
CA PRO A 103 9.21 9.52 -2.11
C PRO A 103 9.05 8.36 -3.09
N LEU A 104 7.84 7.79 -3.12
CA LEU A 104 7.42 6.72 -4.00
C LEU A 104 6.36 7.26 -4.97
N PRO A 105 6.36 6.79 -6.23
CA PRO A 105 5.26 7.02 -7.16
C PRO A 105 3.94 6.67 -6.49
N ARG A 106 2.94 7.55 -6.60
CA ARG A 106 1.72 7.44 -5.81
C ARG A 106 0.46 7.56 -6.63
N ILE A 107 -0.47 6.66 -6.34
CA ILE A 107 -1.83 6.67 -6.87
C ILE A 107 -2.77 7.14 -5.75
N ALA A 108 -3.47 8.26 -5.96
CA ALA A 108 -4.56 8.69 -5.08
C ALA A 108 -5.91 8.21 -5.62
N ILE A 109 -6.75 7.66 -4.75
CA ILE A 109 -8.02 7.05 -5.12
C ILE A 109 -9.17 7.92 -4.61
N PHE A 110 -10.12 8.22 -5.49
CA PHE A 110 -11.29 9.02 -5.18
C PHE A 110 -12.58 8.42 -5.75
N ARG A 111 -13.69 8.72 -5.07
CA ARG A 111 -15.07 8.55 -5.53
C ARG A 111 -15.85 9.81 -5.13
N ASN A 112 -16.87 10.15 -5.89
CA ASN A 112 -17.79 11.29 -5.76
C ASN A 112 -17.13 12.66 -5.94
N LYS A 113 -15.97 12.91 -5.34
CA LYS A 113 -15.23 14.17 -5.43
C LYS A 113 -13.73 13.95 -5.33
N LEU A 114 -12.96 14.77 -6.06
CA LEU A 114 -11.52 14.87 -5.82
C LEU A 114 -11.26 15.67 -4.53
N ASN A 115 -10.11 15.38 -3.91
CA ASN A 115 -9.53 16.27 -2.92
C ASN A 115 -8.16 16.75 -3.44
N VAL A 116 -8.09 18.06 -3.70
CA VAL A 116 -6.92 18.75 -4.25
C VAL A 116 -5.67 18.65 -3.36
N ASP A 117 -5.84 18.43 -2.04
CA ASP A 117 -4.74 18.27 -1.08
C ASP A 117 -3.86 17.05 -1.38
N TYR A 118 -4.31 16.15 -2.25
CA TYR A 118 -3.57 14.98 -2.65
C TYR A 118 -2.78 15.17 -3.95
N PHE A 119 -3.01 16.24 -4.72
CA PHE A 119 -2.36 16.43 -6.02
C PHE A 119 -0.84 16.53 -5.87
N ASP A 120 -0.36 17.29 -4.88
CA ASP A 120 1.08 17.49 -4.66
C ASP A 120 1.83 16.21 -4.27
N CYS A 121 1.13 15.18 -3.78
CA CYS A 121 1.75 13.93 -3.37
C CYS A 121 1.47 12.77 -4.32
N SER A 122 0.78 13.00 -5.44
CA SER A 122 0.30 11.94 -6.33
C SER A 122 0.80 12.12 -7.76
N ASP A 123 1.24 11.03 -8.37
CA ASP A 123 1.63 10.97 -9.78
C ASP A 123 0.48 10.45 -10.65
N ALA A 124 -0.52 9.82 -10.04
CA ALA A 124 -1.75 9.41 -10.68
C ALA A 124 -2.95 9.54 -9.74
N ILE A 125 -4.13 9.75 -10.33
CA ILE A 125 -5.40 9.62 -9.64
C ILE A 125 -6.25 8.52 -10.29
N ALA A 126 -6.80 7.63 -9.47
CA ALA A 126 -7.76 6.62 -9.91
C ALA A 126 -9.16 7.04 -9.47
N VAL A 127 -10.06 7.20 -10.44
CA VAL A 127 -11.44 7.67 -10.25
C VAL A 127 -12.43 6.77 -10.97
N ASP A 128 -13.67 6.75 -10.52
CA ASP A 128 -14.80 6.16 -11.26
C ASP A 128 -15.64 7.28 -11.91
N GLU A 129 -16.75 6.87 -12.53
CA GLU A 129 -17.70 7.76 -13.20
C GLU A 129 -18.43 8.75 -12.26
N SER A 130 -18.32 8.58 -10.94
CA SER A 130 -18.95 9.48 -9.97
C SER A 130 -18.19 10.80 -9.79
N VAL A 131 -17.00 10.94 -10.39
CA VAL A 131 -16.17 12.15 -10.32
C VAL A 131 -16.21 12.91 -11.65
N THR A 132 -16.72 14.13 -11.62
CA THR A 132 -16.68 15.05 -12.77
C THR A 132 -15.31 15.73 -12.84
N LEU A 133 -14.39 15.19 -13.65
CA LEU A 133 -13.00 15.69 -13.74
C LEU A 133 -12.89 17.15 -14.22
N SER A 134 -13.84 17.63 -15.03
CA SER A 134 -13.84 19.01 -15.55
C SER A 134 -14.02 20.07 -14.46
N ASP A 135 -14.49 19.69 -13.27
CA ASP A 135 -14.70 20.60 -12.14
C ASP A 135 -13.38 20.94 -11.43
N TYR A 136 -12.26 20.31 -11.81
CA TYR A 136 -10.99 20.39 -11.12
C TYR A 136 -9.84 20.78 -12.07
N ALA A 137 -8.97 21.68 -11.61
CA ALA A 137 -7.70 21.98 -12.27
C ALA A 137 -6.65 20.93 -11.91
N ILE A 138 -6.68 19.78 -12.59
CA ILE A 138 -5.74 18.69 -12.34
C ILE A 138 -4.40 19.00 -13.05
N PRO A 139 -3.26 18.97 -12.34
CA PRO A 139 -1.96 19.17 -12.96
C PRO A 139 -1.67 18.18 -14.10
N SER A 140 -1.08 18.66 -15.19
CA SER A 140 -0.84 17.87 -16.40
C SER A 140 0.10 16.67 -16.23
N HIS A 141 0.90 16.66 -15.16
CA HIS A 141 1.80 15.53 -14.85
C HIS A 141 1.08 14.37 -14.16
N ILE A 142 -0.13 14.58 -13.63
CA ILE A 142 -0.91 13.55 -12.93
C ILE A 142 -1.66 12.71 -13.97
N ALA A 143 -1.38 11.41 -13.99
CA ALA A 143 -2.12 10.48 -14.83
C ALA A 143 -3.53 10.24 -14.28
N ILE A 144 -4.52 10.17 -15.17
CA ILE A 144 -5.88 9.78 -14.82
C ILE A 144 -6.06 8.29 -15.14
N LEU A 145 -6.46 7.52 -14.14
CA LEU A 145 -6.71 6.08 -14.23
C LEU A 145 -8.19 5.80 -13.93
N ASP A 146 -8.74 4.79 -14.61
CA ASP A 146 -10.05 4.25 -14.32
C ASP A 146 -9.96 3.29 -13.11
N LEU A 147 -10.62 3.67 -12.01
CA LEU A 147 -10.68 2.91 -10.77
C LEU A 147 -11.31 1.52 -10.96
N ASN A 148 -12.16 1.36 -11.98
CA ASN A 148 -12.84 0.12 -12.32
C ASN A 148 -12.03 -0.74 -13.32
N ASN A 149 -10.85 -0.29 -13.75
CA ASN A 149 -9.93 -1.02 -14.64
C ASN A 149 -8.58 -1.32 -13.95
N PRO A 150 -8.49 -2.36 -13.11
CA PRO A 150 -7.26 -2.73 -12.40
C PRO A 150 -6.08 -3.04 -13.31
N GLU A 151 -6.31 -3.54 -14.52
CA GLU A 151 -5.29 -3.85 -15.51
C GLU A 151 -4.58 -2.57 -15.98
N GLN A 152 -5.33 -1.49 -16.19
CA GLN A 152 -4.76 -0.17 -16.47
C GLN A 152 -3.88 0.33 -15.31
N VAL A 153 -4.33 0.12 -14.07
CA VAL A 153 -3.56 0.47 -12.87
C VAL A 153 -2.28 -0.34 -12.79
N VAL A 154 -2.33 -1.65 -13.05
CA VAL A 154 -1.15 -2.52 -13.11
C VAL A 154 -0.17 -2.06 -14.20
N ALA A 155 -0.65 -1.74 -15.40
CA ALA A 155 0.20 -1.23 -16.48
C ALA A 155 0.89 0.09 -16.09
N TRP A 156 0.18 0.98 -15.40
CA TRP A 156 0.76 2.21 -14.86
C TRP A 156 1.83 1.90 -13.81
N ILE A 157 1.58 0.96 -12.89
CA ILE A 157 2.55 0.54 -11.86
C ILE A 157 3.81 -0.02 -12.49
N GLN A 158 3.68 -0.93 -13.47
CA GLN A 158 4.83 -1.54 -14.14
C GLN A 158 5.72 -0.52 -14.85
N LYS A 159 5.13 0.57 -15.35
CA LYS A 159 5.85 1.66 -16.03
C LYS A 159 6.50 2.66 -15.06
N ASN A 160 5.85 2.96 -13.94
CA ASN A 160 6.20 4.14 -13.12
C ASN A 160 6.75 3.79 -11.73
N ALA A 161 6.57 2.56 -11.23
CA ALA A 161 7.03 2.17 -9.91
C ALA A 161 8.56 2.33 -9.76
N LYS A 162 8.99 2.70 -8.55
CA LYS A 162 10.39 3.07 -8.27
C LYS A 162 11.14 1.89 -7.66
N LYS A 163 12.37 1.67 -8.13
CA LYS A 163 13.26 0.66 -7.54
C LYS A 163 13.67 1.06 -6.11
N VAL A 164 13.51 0.14 -5.15
CA VAL A 164 13.78 0.37 -3.71
C VAL A 164 14.92 -0.49 -3.14
N LYS A 165 15.50 -1.35 -3.97
CA LYS A 165 16.70 -2.15 -3.69
C LYS A 165 17.57 -2.15 -4.93
#